data_AF-A0A962CLM2-F1
#
_entry.id   AF-A0A962CLM2-F1
#
_cell.length_a   1.000
_cell.length_b   1.000
_cell.length_c   1.000
_cell.angle_alpha   90.00
_cell.angle_beta   90.00
_cell.angle_gamma   90.00
#
_symmetry.space_group_name_H-M   'P 1'
#
loop_
_entity.id
_entity.type
_entity.pdbx_description
1 polymer ?
#
loop_
_entity_poly.entity_id
_entity_poly.type
_entity_poly.pdbx_seq_one_letter_code
_entity_poly.pdbx_strand_id
1 'polypeptide(L)'
;AVIVPKDKAVGITPTVRRASAGAADRVPFFAATNLARSLKVLKDAGVWLTGFAGDATQSLYAGDFKGPVGIVIGSEGEGMRRLTREACDFVARIPMRGSV
;
A
#
# COMPACT_ATOMS: atom_id res chain seq x y z
N ALA A 1 -8.74 5.42 -3.64
CA ALA A 1 -9.14 5.25 -2.22
C ALA A 1 -7.91 4.79 -1.43
N VAL A 2 -7.86 5.10 -0.14
CA VAL A 2 -6.81 4.64 0.78
C VAL A 2 -7.41 3.60 1.71
N ILE A 3 -6.78 2.43 1.80
CA ILE A 3 -7.20 1.36 2.70
C ILE A 3 -6.11 1.16 3.73
N VAL A 4 -6.46 1.24 5.00
CA VAL A 4 -5.54 1.01 6.12
C VAL A 4 -6.05 -0.14 6.99
N PRO A 5 -5.17 -0.91 7.65
CA PRO A 5 -5.62 -1.87 8.66
C PRO A 5 -6.27 -1.12 9.84
N LYS A 6 -7.32 -1.69 10.44
CA LYS A 6 -7.97 -1.11 11.63
C LYS A 6 -7.02 -1.10 12.84
N ASP A 7 -6.19 -2.12 12.95
CA ASP A 7 -5.21 -2.27 14.03
C ASP A 7 -3.84 -1.73 13.61
N LYS A 8 -3.15 -1.05 14.54
CA LYS A 8 -1.81 -0.46 14.34
C LYS A 8 -1.71 0.53 13.17
N ALA A 9 -2.81 1.18 12.79
CA ALA A 9 -2.81 2.33 11.88
C ALA A 9 -3.36 3.58 12.56
N VAL A 10 -2.96 4.74 12.05
CA VAL A 10 -3.49 6.04 12.49
C VAL A 10 -4.73 6.36 11.65
N GLY A 11 -5.84 6.69 12.31
CA GLY A 11 -7.06 7.16 11.66
C GLY A 11 -6.94 8.61 11.18
N ILE A 12 -8.04 9.17 10.66
CA ILE A 12 -8.10 10.60 10.30
C ILE A 12 -8.16 11.42 11.60
N THR A 13 -7.00 11.94 12.03
CA THR A 13 -6.89 12.88 13.16
C THR A 13 -6.79 14.33 12.65
N PRO A 14 -6.99 15.35 13.52
CA PRO A 14 -6.78 16.75 13.12
C PRO A 14 -5.40 17.01 12.51
N THR A 15 -4.36 16.35 13.01
CA THR A 15 -3.00 16.41 12.46
C THR A 15 -2.92 15.83 11.05
N VAL A 16 -3.55 14.67 10.80
CA VAL A 16 -3.64 14.06 9.46
C VAL A 16 -4.40 14.96 8.50
N ARG A 17 -5.52 15.55 8.93
CA ARG A 17 -6.29 16.50 8.10
C ARG A 17 -5.44 17.70 7.70
N ARG A 18 -4.71 18.28 8.67
CA ARG A 18 -3.78 19.39 8.41
C ARG A 18 -2.65 19.01 7.46
N ALA A 19 -2.03 17.84 7.66
CA ALA A 19 -0.94 17.34 6.81
C ALA A 19 -1.39 16.97 5.39
N SER A 20 -2.63 16.52 5.23
CA SER A 20 -3.19 16.08 3.95
C SER A 20 -3.53 17.21 2.97
N ALA A 21 -3.41 18.48 3.38
CA ALA A 21 -3.75 19.66 2.56
C ALA A 21 -5.15 19.57 1.89
N GLY A 22 -6.13 18.98 2.58
CA GLY A 22 -7.50 18.79 2.08
C GLY A 22 -7.74 17.50 1.27
N ALA A 23 -6.73 16.66 1.05
CA ALA A 23 -6.89 15.37 0.40
C ALA A 23 -7.74 14.40 1.24
N ALA A 24 -7.69 14.50 2.58
CA ALA A 24 -8.50 13.67 3.48
C ALA A 24 -10.01 13.82 3.26
N ASP A 25 -10.46 14.96 2.73
CA ASP A 25 -11.89 15.23 2.50
C ASP A 25 -12.36 14.81 1.09
N ARG A 26 -11.43 14.46 0.18
CA ARG A 26 -11.72 14.10 -1.23
C ARG A 26 -11.37 12.66 -1.57
N VAL A 27 -10.41 12.07 -0.87
CA VAL A 27 -9.96 10.71 -1.11
C VAL A 27 -10.67 9.76 -0.14
N PRO A 28 -11.46 8.79 -0.62
CA PRO A 28 -12.12 7.83 0.26
C PRO A 28 -11.10 7.06 1.11
N PHE A 29 -11.31 7.05 2.43
CA PHE A 29 -10.46 6.38 3.41
C PHE A 29 -11.23 5.25 4.09
N PHE A 30 -10.69 4.03 4.05
CA PHE A 30 -11.33 2.83 4.59
C PHE A 30 -10.42 2.15 5.61
N ALA A 31 -10.94 1.89 6.81
CA ALA A 31 -10.27 1.09 7.82
C ALA A 31 -10.73 -0.38 7.72
N ALA A 32 -9.88 -1.25 7.21
CA ALA A 32 -10.16 -2.67 7.02
C ALA A 32 -9.80 -3.49 8.27
N THR A 33 -10.74 -4.27 8.79
CA THR A 33 -10.49 -5.19 9.92
C THR A 33 -9.49 -6.29 9.55
N ASN A 34 -9.49 -6.75 8.29
CA ASN A 34 -8.51 -7.70 7.78
C ASN A 34 -8.02 -7.24 6.41
N LEU A 35 -6.80 -6.73 6.37
CA LEU A 35 -6.19 -6.19 5.15
C LEU A 35 -5.99 -7.28 4.10
N ALA A 36 -5.46 -8.45 4.46
CA ALA A 36 -5.22 -9.55 3.52
C ALA A 36 -6.51 -10.03 2.82
N ARG A 37 -7.62 -10.11 3.57
CA ARG A 37 -8.95 -10.41 2.99
C ARG A 37 -9.40 -9.32 2.02
N SER A 38 -9.21 -8.06 2.38
CA SER A 38 -9.61 -6.92 1.55
C SER A 38 -8.81 -6.86 0.24
N LEU A 39 -7.50 -7.15 0.31
CA LEU A 39 -6.64 -7.29 -0.86
C LEU A 39 -7.11 -8.41 -1.79
N LYS A 40 -7.50 -9.57 -1.24
CA LYS A 40 -8.05 -10.67 -2.05
C LYS A 40 -9.31 -10.25 -2.81
N VAL A 41 -10.23 -9.53 -2.16
CA VAL A 41 -11.44 -9.02 -2.82
C VAL A 41 -11.11 -8.06 -3.97
N LEU A 42 -10.12 -7.19 -3.79
CA LEU A 42 -9.67 -6.29 -4.87
C LEU A 42 -9.09 -7.08 -6.06
N LYS A 43 -8.32 -8.12 -5.76
CA LYS A 43 -7.73 -8.99 -6.77
C LYS A 43 -8.78 -9.78 -7.55
N ASP A 44 -9.79 -10.32 -6.85
CA ASP A 44 -10.96 -10.98 -7.46
C ASP A 44 -11.78 -10.00 -8.33
N ALA A 45 -11.75 -8.70 -8.01
CA ALA A 45 -12.35 -7.63 -8.82
C ALA A 45 -11.46 -7.17 -9.99
N GLY A 46 -10.33 -7.82 -10.24
CA GLY A 46 -9.42 -7.52 -11.35
C GLY A 46 -8.41 -6.39 -11.08
N VAL A 47 -8.20 -6.02 -9.81
CA VAL A 47 -7.18 -5.03 -9.43
C VAL A 47 -5.84 -5.72 -9.18
N TRP A 48 -4.79 -5.24 -9.85
CA TRP A 48 -3.44 -5.77 -9.74
C TRP A 48 -2.74 -5.17 -8.53
N LEU A 49 -2.20 -5.99 -7.65
CA LEU A 49 -1.59 -5.52 -6.41
C LEU A 49 -0.07 -5.51 -6.49
N THR A 50 0.52 -4.33 -6.40
CA THR A 50 1.99 -4.16 -6.37
C THR A 50 2.43 -3.73 -4.97
N GLY A 51 3.16 -4.60 -4.31
CA GLY A 51 3.77 -4.35 -3.01
C GLY A 51 5.15 -3.73 -3.12
N PHE A 52 5.43 -2.72 -2.30
CA PHE A 52 6.77 -2.16 -2.16
C PHE A 52 7.51 -2.78 -1.00
N ALA A 53 8.66 -3.39 -1.29
CA ALA A 53 9.54 -3.96 -0.30
C ALA A 53 11.01 -3.71 -0.69
N GLY A 54 11.84 -3.30 0.27
CA GLY A 54 13.25 -2.96 0.02
C GLY A 54 14.10 -4.17 -0.41
N ASP A 55 13.68 -5.37 -0.02
CA ASP A 55 14.30 -6.66 -0.34
C ASP A 55 13.88 -7.21 -1.72
N ALA A 56 13.01 -6.52 -2.46
CA ALA A 56 12.57 -6.96 -3.77
C ALA A 56 13.69 -6.81 -4.83
N THR A 57 13.69 -7.69 -5.83
CA THR A 57 14.69 -7.67 -6.92
C THR A 57 14.25 -6.76 -8.05
N GLN A 58 12.95 -6.71 -8.35
CA GLN A 58 12.39 -5.93 -9.45
C GLN A 58 12.28 -4.45 -9.08
N SER A 59 12.76 -3.56 -9.96
CA SER A 59 12.57 -2.12 -9.78
C SER A 59 11.13 -1.71 -10.05
N LEU A 60 10.62 -0.74 -9.29
CA LEU A 60 9.40 0.00 -9.60
C LEU A 60 9.34 0.41 -11.08
N TYR A 61 10.45 0.87 -11.65
CA TYR A 61 10.49 1.36 -13.03
C TYR A 61 10.34 0.27 -14.10
N ALA A 62 10.47 -1.00 -13.72
CA ALA A 62 10.26 -2.14 -14.60
C ALA A 62 8.86 -2.77 -14.42
N GLY A 63 8.04 -2.26 -13.49
CA GLY A 63 6.68 -2.75 -13.29
C GLY A 63 5.70 -2.16 -14.30
N ASP A 64 4.70 -2.96 -14.70
CA ASP A 64 3.55 -2.45 -15.46
C ASP A 64 2.47 -1.96 -14.49
N PHE A 65 2.07 -0.70 -14.65
CA PHE A 65 1.01 -0.04 -13.86
C PHE A 65 -0.16 0.39 -14.74
N LYS A 66 -0.28 -0.18 -15.95
CA LYS A 66 -1.41 0.09 -16.85
C LYS A 66 -2.65 -0.66 -16.37
N GLY A 67 -3.73 0.08 -16.13
CA GLY A 67 -5.02 -0.48 -15.73
C GLY A 67 -5.30 -0.35 -14.23
N PRO A 68 -6.25 -1.14 -13.70
CA PRO A 68 -6.63 -1.09 -12.28
C PRO A 68 -5.50 -1.63 -11.40
N VAL A 69 -4.82 -0.73 -10.69
CA VAL A 69 -3.67 -1.08 -9.84
C VAL A 69 -3.88 -0.62 -8.40
N GLY A 70 -3.51 -1.47 -7.46
CA GLY A 70 -3.43 -1.20 -6.04
C GLY A 70 -1.98 -1.20 -5.59
N ILE A 71 -1.57 -0.13 -4.92
CA ILE A 71 -0.22 0.00 -4.36
C ILE A 71 -0.27 -0.36 -2.88
N VAL A 72 0.61 -1.26 -2.46
CA VAL A 72 0.74 -1.67 -1.06
C VAL A 72 2.08 -1.19 -0.51
N ILE A 73 2.02 -0.33 0.51
CA ILE A 73 3.19 0.22 1.19
C ILE A 73 3.23 -0.38 2.61
N GLY A 74 4.38 -0.94 2.97
CA GLY A 74 4.64 -1.42 4.33
C GLY A 74 4.95 -0.30 5.31
N SER A 75 5.13 -0.66 6.58
CA SER A 75 5.71 0.28 7.56
C SER A 75 7.19 0.49 7.25
N GLU A 76 7.74 1.68 7.49
CA GLU A 76 9.15 1.98 7.24
C GLU A 76 10.10 1.07 8.05
N GLY A 77 9.70 0.62 9.24
CA GLY A 77 10.52 -0.24 10.10
C GLY A 77 10.39 -1.73 9.80
N GLU A 78 9.26 -2.33 10.21
CA GLU A 78 9.01 -3.78 10.02
C GLU A 78 8.72 -4.16 8.56
N GLY A 79 8.57 -3.18 7.67
CA GLY A 79 8.22 -3.43 6.28
C GLY A 79 6.77 -3.91 6.13
N MET A 80 6.57 -4.76 5.13
CA MET A 80 5.28 -5.37 4.84
C MET A 80 5.12 -6.70 5.60
N ARG A 81 3.96 -6.91 6.23
CA ARG A 81 3.65 -8.21 6.85
C ARG A 81 3.65 -9.32 5.80
N ARG A 82 4.11 -10.51 6.21
CA ARG A 82 4.18 -11.69 5.34
C ARG A 82 2.90 -11.97 4.55
N LEU A 83 1.74 -12.02 5.22
CA LEU A 83 0.44 -12.29 4.57
C LEU A 83 0.04 -11.21 3.55
N THR A 84 0.43 -9.95 3.79
CA THR A 84 0.17 -8.86 2.85
C THR A 84 1.08 -9.00 1.62
N ARG A 85 2.33 -9.44 1.81
CA ARG A 85 3.29 -9.71 0.73
C ARG A 85 2.84 -10.87 -0.15
N GLU A 86 2.38 -11.97 0.47
CA GLU A 86 1.84 -13.14 -0.25
C GLU A 86 0.55 -12.83 -1.02
N ALA A 87 -0.21 -11.81 -0.60
CA ALA A 87 -1.41 -11.36 -1.30
C ALA A 87 -1.11 -10.45 -2.51
N CYS A 88 0.11 -9.88 -2.61
CA CYS A 88 0.50 -9.04 -3.74
C CYS A 88 0.80 -9.88 -4.98
N ASP A 89 0.43 -9.38 -6.15
CA ASP A 89 0.77 -9.98 -7.45
C ASP A 89 2.23 -9.75 -7.81
N PHE A 90 2.71 -8.54 -7.54
CA PHE A 90 4.09 -8.13 -7.80
C PHE A 90 4.69 -7.53 -6.55
N VAL A 91 6.00 -7.73 -6.38
CA VAL A 91 6.77 -7.05 -5.34
C VAL A 91 7.92 -6.30 -6.02
N ALA A 92 7.94 -4.99 -5.83
CA ALA A 92 8.92 -4.10 -6.42
C ALA A 92 9.67 -3.32 -5.34
N ARG A 93 10.89 -2.89 -5.65
CA ARG A 93 11.66 -1.97 -4.82
C ARG A 93 11.73 -0.59 -5.47
N ILE A 94 11.75 0.43 -4.62
CA ILE A 94 12.14 1.77 -5.03
C ILE A 94 13.67 1.80 -4.98
N PRO A 95 14.37 1.95 -6.12
CA PRO A 95 15.83 1.97 -6.12
C PRO A 95 16.32 3.27 -5.46
N MET A 96 16.75 3.17 -4.21
CA MET A 96 17.41 4.29 -3.52
C MET A 96 18.82 4.46 -4.06
N ARG A 97 19.09 5.60 -4.69
CA ARG A 97 20.43 6.01 -5.13
C ARG A 97 21.10 6.76 -3.97
N GLY A 98 21.64 6.02 -3.02
CA GLY A 98 22.36 6.57 -1.87
C GLY A 98 22.52 5.54 -0.76
N SER A 99 23.64 5.62 -0.04
CA SER A 99 23.80 4.93 1.24
C SER A 99 23.03 5.74 2.29
N VAL A 100 21.79 5.33 2.57
CA VAL A 100 21.08 5.72 3.79
C VAL A 100 20.79 4.45 4.56
#